data_AF-A0A1G8BUK5-F1
#
_entry.id   AF-A0A1G8BUK5-F1
#
_cell.length_a   1.000
_cell.length_b   1.000
_cell.length_c   1.000
_cell.angle_alpha   90.00
_cell.angle_beta   90.00
_cell.angle_gamma   90.00
#
_symmetry.space_group_name_H-M   'P 1'
#
loop_
_entity.id
_entity.type
_entity.pdbx_description
1 polymer ?
#
loop_
_entity_poly.entity_id
_entity_poly.type
_entity_poly.pdbx_seq_one_letter_code
_entity_poly.pdbx_strand_id
1 'polypeptide(L)'
;MQKISFSKKLITCVIAGLVVGAFILRQCVTWLRTLIPIGTLTIIPLLTLVVAVIYAFIWQARKTNRPETLAFWQGLIRYGVAFDLASFGWEKICHLQLVMPISKVDLPYSSFSPSDLFWNFYSHSYLFACIIAGLQITGAMLLLFRRTRLVGVFVLIPLLANILLMDIFYEIGQSVVVHASIMLLGTLYFLFIEFNRLKEFFFIAKDQLPALTLSKYLKLGIRLSVIYIPLLLIALHNKPDRNPQLTGKYEVKQLQINQQMRYKSDCADSVLTVVYLDVRNGCVFEFNTPQKRWNGTYTLANNHMEINWRSPSDRPVFKGSISPAGGSGKLKLAGTLGTDSVNIIMQRL
;
A
#
# COMPACT_ATOMS: atom_id res chain seq x y z
N MET A 1 48.04 0.84 1.84
CA MET A 1 46.67 0.47 1.40
C MET A 1 46.07 -0.50 2.42
N GLN A 2 44.89 -0.23 2.98
CA GLN A 2 44.22 -1.18 3.90
C GLN A 2 43.92 -2.51 3.19
N LYS A 3 44.12 -3.62 3.89
CA LYS A 3 43.84 -4.97 3.38
C LYS A 3 42.33 -5.16 3.26
N ILE A 4 41.83 -5.54 2.09
CA ILE A 4 40.41 -5.85 1.89
C ILE A 4 40.11 -7.17 2.61
N SER A 5 39.27 -7.12 3.65
CA SER A 5 38.83 -8.31 4.39
C SER A 5 38.08 -9.29 3.47
N PHE A 6 38.24 -10.59 3.73
CA PHE A 6 37.54 -11.64 3.00
C PHE A 6 36.02 -11.44 3.01
N SER A 7 35.43 -11.05 4.15
CA SER A 7 34.00 -10.77 4.25
C SER A 7 33.54 -9.69 3.26
N LYS A 8 34.35 -8.63 3.08
CA LYS A 8 34.04 -7.58 2.09
C LYS A 8 34.10 -8.11 0.66
N LYS A 9 35.08 -8.96 0.34
CA LYS A 9 35.19 -9.60 -0.98
C LYS A 9 33.97 -10.47 -1.26
N LEU A 10 33.63 -11.35 -0.33
CA LEU A 10 32.53 -12.29 -0.45
C LEU A 10 31.18 -11.57 -0.59
N ILE A 11 30.86 -10.64 0.32
CA ILE A 11 29.60 -9.88 0.28
C ILE A 11 29.44 -9.13 -1.05
N THR A 12 30.51 -8.47 -1.51
CA THR A 12 30.47 -7.71 -2.76
C THR A 12 30.23 -8.62 -3.97
N CYS A 13 30.91 -9.77 -4.03
CA CYS A 13 30.72 -10.72 -5.14
C CYS A 13 29.32 -11.35 -5.10
N VAL A 14 28.83 -11.76 -3.92
CA VAL A 14 27.48 -12.33 -3.75
C VAL A 14 26.41 -11.34 -4.21
N ILE A 15 26.44 -10.09 -3.73
CA ILE A 15 25.45 -9.08 -4.12
C ILE A 15 25.54 -8.79 -5.61
N ALA A 16 26.75 -8.71 -6.18
CA ALA A 16 26.92 -8.54 -7.62
C ALA A 16 26.35 -9.71 -8.42
N GLY A 17 26.60 -10.95 -8.00
CA GLY A 17 26.07 -12.15 -8.64
C GLY A 17 24.55 -12.22 -8.61
N LEU A 18 23.93 -11.81 -7.48
CA LEU A 18 22.47 -11.70 -7.34
C LEU A 18 21.89 -10.60 -8.24
N VAL A 19 22.43 -9.39 -8.18
CA VAL A 19 21.93 -8.24 -8.97
C VAL A 19 22.06 -8.53 -10.46
N VAL A 20 23.22 -9.01 -10.91
CA VAL A 20 23.45 -9.34 -12.33
C VAL A 20 22.59 -10.52 -12.76
N GLY A 21 22.46 -11.54 -11.90
CA GLY A 21 21.62 -12.69 -12.19
C GLY A 21 20.16 -12.31 -12.38
N ALA A 22 19.60 -11.52 -11.46
CA ALA A 22 18.23 -11.03 -11.53
C ALA A 22 18.01 -10.14 -12.76
N PHE A 23 18.93 -9.22 -13.02
CA PHE A 23 18.93 -8.38 -14.22
C PHE A 23 18.95 -9.21 -15.51
N ILE A 24 19.89 -10.15 -15.68
CA ILE A 24 20.02 -10.95 -16.90
C ILE A 24 18.77 -11.83 -17.07
N LEU A 25 18.30 -12.48 -16.00
CA LEU A 25 17.08 -13.28 -16.05
C LEU A 25 15.91 -12.47 -16.60
N ARG A 26 15.70 -11.24 -16.09
CA ARG A 26 14.64 -10.37 -16.58
C ARG A 26 14.79 -10.10 -18.08
N GLN A 27 15.96 -9.66 -18.53
CA GLN A 27 16.17 -9.37 -19.95
C GLN A 27 15.95 -10.61 -20.83
N CYS A 28 16.43 -11.77 -20.38
CA CYS A 28 16.20 -13.03 -21.10
C CYS A 28 14.72 -13.39 -21.13
N VAL A 29 13.96 -13.24 -20.04
CA VAL A 29 12.52 -13.49 -20.03
C VAL A 29 11.78 -12.52 -20.95
N THR A 30 12.17 -11.24 -20.99
CA THR A 30 11.52 -10.25 -21.87
C THR A 30 11.74 -10.58 -23.34
N TRP A 31 12.97 -10.91 -23.74
CA TRP A 31 13.34 -11.02 -25.16
C TRP A 31 13.38 -12.45 -25.71
N LEU A 32 13.62 -13.46 -24.86
CA LEU A 32 13.84 -14.85 -25.28
C LEU A 32 12.72 -15.81 -24.84
N ARG A 33 11.67 -15.36 -24.15
CA ARG A 33 10.56 -16.24 -23.70
C ARG A 33 9.83 -16.97 -24.82
N THR A 34 9.89 -16.46 -26.05
CA THR A 34 9.29 -17.10 -27.24
C THR A 34 10.12 -18.26 -27.76
N LEU A 35 11.43 -18.27 -27.45
CA LEU A 35 12.39 -19.26 -27.93
C LEU A 35 12.76 -20.27 -26.85
N ILE A 36 12.81 -19.84 -25.59
CA ILE A 36 13.34 -20.60 -24.46
C ILE A 36 12.30 -20.65 -23.33
N PRO A 37 11.96 -21.84 -22.78
CA PRO A 37 11.03 -21.96 -21.66
C PRO A 37 11.51 -21.21 -20.41
N ILE A 38 10.60 -20.51 -19.73
CA ILE A 38 10.91 -19.69 -18.54
C ILE A 38 11.62 -20.50 -17.44
N GLY A 39 11.21 -21.76 -17.24
CA GLY A 39 11.81 -22.65 -16.23
C GLY A 39 13.28 -23.01 -16.49
N THR A 40 13.77 -22.86 -17.73
CA THR A 40 15.21 -23.04 -18.02
C THR A 40 15.99 -21.75 -17.77
N LEU A 41 15.38 -20.59 -18.05
CA LEU A 41 15.99 -19.28 -17.80
C LEU A 41 16.22 -19.03 -16.31
N THR A 42 15.39 -19.60 -15.42
CA THR A 42 15.54 -19.45 -13.96
C THR A 42 16.84 -20.04 -13.40
N ILE A 43 17.61 -20.79 -14.18
CA ILE A 43 18.94 -21.29 -13.81
C ILE A 43 19.99 -20.15 -13.84
N ILE A 44 19.76 -19.09 -14.62
CA ILE A 44 20.73 -17.99 -14.82
C ILE A 44 21.17 -17.35 -13.50
N PRO A 45 20.28 -16.91 -12.58
CA PRO A 45 20.72 -16.30 -11.33
C PRO A 45 21.54 -17.22 -10.43
N LEU A 46 21.26 -18.52 -10.45
CA LEU A 46 22.03 -19.51 -9.70
C LEU A 46 23.45 -19.63 -10.28
N LEU A 47 23.58 -19.71 -11.60
CA LEU A 47 24.89 -19.78 -12.26
C LEU A 47 25.72 -18.52 -12.01
N THR A 48 25.13 -17.33 -12.15
CA THR A 48 25.85 -16.07 -11.89
C THR A 48 26.28 -15.96 -10.43
N LEU A 49 25.45 -16.41 -9.50
CA LEU A 49 25.78 -16.45 -8.07
C LEU A 49 26.94 -17.41 -7.79
N VAL A 50 26.89 -18.64 -8.32
CA VAL A 50 27.95 -19.65 -8.15
C VAL A 50 29.28 -19.14 -8.71
N VAL A 51 29.27 -18.57 -9.91
CA VAL A 51 30.48 -17.96 -10.53
C VAL A 51 31.04 -16.84 -9.66
N ALA A 52 30.18 -15.96 -9.13
CA ALA A 52 30.62 -14.86 -8.28
C ALA A 52 31.20 -15.34 -6.94
N VAL A 53 30.62 -16.37 -6.33
CA VAL A 53 31.12 -16.97 -5.09
C VAL A 53 32.47 -17.66 -5.35
N ILE A 54 32.59 -18.47 -6.39
CA ILE A 54 33.86 -19.11 -6.79
C ILE A 54 34.94 -18.05 -7.02
N TYR A 55 34.61 -16.96 -7.71
CA TYR A 55 35.54 -15.87 -7.93
C TYR A 55 36.00 -15.23 -6.61
N ALA A 56 35.12 -15.07 -5.62
CA ALA A 56 35.49 -14.52 -4.31
C ALA A 56 36.56 -15.39 -3.61
N PHE A 57 36.44 -16.72 -3.69
CA PHE A 57 37.44 -17.66 -3.17
C PHE A 57 38.75 -17.62 -3.96
N ILE A 58 38.69 -17.56 -5.29
CA ILE A 58 39.88 -17.41 -6.14
C ILE A 58 40.61 -16.09 -5.80
N TRP A 59 39.87 -15.00 -5.65
CA TRP A 59 40.42 -13.69 -5.29
C TRP A 59 41.03 -13.70 -3.88
N GLN A 60 40.52 -14.52 -2.97
CA GLN A 60 41.14 -14.71 -1.67
C GLN A 60 42.42 -15.54 -1.76
N ALA A 61 42.41 -16.65 -2.51
CA ALA A 61 43.54 -17.56 -2.67
C ALA A 61 44.74 -16.89 -3.35
N ARG A 62 44.50 -16.05 -4.36
CA ARG A 62 45.56 -15.31 -5.08
C ARG A 62 46.28 -14.24 -4.23
N LYS A 63 45.83 -13.98 -2.99
CA LYS A 63 46.35 -12.94 -2.07
C LYS A 63 46.49 -11.55 -2.70
N THR A 64 45.81 -11.29 -3.82
CA THR A 64 45.85 -10.01 -4.54
C THR A 64 44.94 -8.99 -3.86
N ASN A 65 45.50 -7.83 -3.49
CA ASN A 65 44.78 -6.75 -2.81
C ASN A 65 44.62 -5.53 -3.73
N ARG A 66 44.17 -5.75 -4.97
CA ARG A 66 43.95 -4.68 -5.95
C ARG A 66 42.62 -3.96 -5.69
N PRO A 67 42.61 -2.65 -5.40
CA PRO A 67 41.37 -1.90 -5.17
C PRO A 67 40.51 -1.80 -6.43
N GLU A 68 41.13 -1.89 -7.61
CA GLU A 68 40.45 -1.89 -8.91
C GLU A 68 39.47 -3.07 -9.06
N THR A 69 39.84 -4.26 -8.57
CA THR A 69 38.97 -5.42 -8.60
C THR A 69 37.71 -5.19 -7.76
N LEU A 70 37.86 -4.60 -6.56
CA LEU A 70 36.70 -4.24 -5.74
C LEU A 70 35.84 -3.18 -6.45
N ALA A 71 36.46 -2.16 -7.03
CA ALA A 71 35.76 -1.10 -7.76
C ALA A 71 34.99 -1.65 -8.98
N PHE A 72 35.52 -2.66 -9.67
CA PHE A 72 34.85 -3.35 -10.76
C PHE A 72 33.56 -4.04 -10.29
N TRP A 73 33.63 -4.86 -9.23
CA TRP A 73 32.45 -5.54 -8.69
C TRP A 73 31.39 -4.57 -8.14
N GLN A 74 31.83 -3.48 -7.49
CA GLN A 74 30.95 -2.41 -7.07
C GLN A 74 30.31 -1.68 -8.26
N GLY A 75 31.05 -1.49 -9.35
CA GLY A 75 30.55 -0.95 -10.60
C GLY A 75 29.47 -1.84 -11.22
N LEU A 76 29.64 -3.16 -11.15
CA LEU A 76 28.69 -4.13 -11.67
C LEU A 76 27.35 -4.10 -10.90
N ILE A 77 27.40 -4.06 -9.55
CA ILE A 77 26.19 -3.87 -8.73
C ILE A 77 25.49 -2.56 -9.11
N ARG A 78 26.26 -1.47 -9.19
CA ARG A 78 25.76 -0.13 -9.47
C ARG A 78 25.05 -0.06 -10.81
N TYR A 79 25.70 -0.59 -11.85
CA TYR A 79 25.18 -0.60 -13.20
C TYR A 79 23.95 -1.50 -13.31
N GLY A 80 23.98 -2.70 -12.72
CA GLY A 80 22.85 -3.62 -12.73
C GLY A 80 21.61 -3.02 -12.08
N VAL A 81 21.74 -2.42 -10.88
CA VAL A 81 20.63 -1.73 -10.20
C VAL A 81 20.14 -0.54 -11.03
N ALA A 82 21.05 0.33 -11.50
CA ALA A 82 20.67 1.53 -12.25
C ALA A 82 19.94 1.17 -13.55
N PHE A 83 20.46 0.21 -14.31
CA PHE A 83 19.87 -0.20 -15.58
C PHE A 83 18.49 -0.83 -15.38
N ASP A 84 18.34 -1.72 -14.40
CA ASP A 84 17.08 -2.42 -14.15
C ASP A 84 15.97 -1.45 -13.72
N LEU A 85 16.31 -0.53 -12.81
CA LEU A 85 15.38 0.50 -12.34
C LEU A 85 15.02 1.51 -13.42
N ALA A 86 15.99 1.94 -14.22
CA ALA A 86 15.71 2.80 -15.37
C ALA A 86 14.80 2.10 -16.39
N SER A 87 15.00 0.80 -16.63
CA SER A 87 14.14 0.01 -17.51
C SER A 87 12.69 -0.04 -17.00
N PHE A 88 12.47 -0.34 -15.71
CA PHE A 88 11.12 -0.27 -15.12
C PHE A 88 10.52 1.13 -15.18
N GLY A 89 11.32 2.17 -14.96
CA GLY A 89 10.86 3.55 -15.10
C GLY A 89 10.39 3.85 -16.52
N TRP A 90 11.15 3.45 -17.53
CA TRP A 90 10.75 3.62 -18.93
C TRP A 90 9.52 2.80 -19.29
N GLU A 91 9.41 1.56 -18.82
CA GLU A 91 8.21 0.73 -19.01
C GLU A 91 6.94 1.43 -18.48
N LYS A 92 7.01 2.11 -17.32
CA LYS A 92 5.88 2.90 -16.79
C LYS A 92 5.53 4.11 -17.65
N ILE A 93 6.53 4.84 -18.14
CA ILE A 93 6.30 6.00 -19.03
C ILE A 93 5.69 5.56 -20.36
N CYS A 94 6.15 4.44 -20.91
CA CYS A 94 5.69 3.89 -22.19
C CYS A 94 4.39 3.09 -22.08
N HIS A 95 3.67 3.14 -20.95
CA HIS A 95 2.44 2.36 -20.71
C HIS A 95 2.59 0.84 -20.87
N LEU A 96 3.80 0.31 -20.68
CA LEU A 96 4.08 -1.13 -20.67
C LEU A 96 3.87 -1.76 -19.28
N GLN A 97 3.73 -0.93 -18.26
CA GLN A 97 3.45 -1.33 -16.87
C GLN A 97 2.32 -0.46 -16.30
N LEU A 98 1.72 -0.93 -15.19
CA LEU A 98 0.61 -0.25 -14.49
C LEU A 98 -0.66 -0.16 -15.34
N VAL A 99 -0.96 -1.22 -16.08
CA VAL A 99 -2.14 -1.32 -16.95
C VAL A 99 -3.10 -2.37 -16.39
N MET A 100 -4.37 -2.01 -16.28
CA MET A 100 -5.45 -2.92 -15.90
C MET A 100 -6.21 -3.36 -17.16
N PRO A 101 -6.42 -4.67 -17.40
CA PRO A 101 -7.23 -5.13 -18.52
C PRO A 101 -8.66 -4.58 -18.43
N ILE A 102 -9.21 -4.12 -19.56
CA ILE A 102 -10.56 -3.51 -19.60
C ILE A 102 -11.62 -4.47 -19.05
N SER A 103 -11.51 -5.77 -19.36
CA SER A 103 -12.41 -6.80 -18.85
C SER A 103 -12.43 -6.91 -17.32
N LYS A 104 -11.36 -6.50 -16.64
CA LYS A 104 -11.29 -6.44 -15.18
C LYS A 104 -11.88 -5.15 -14.62
N VAL A 105 -11.79 -4.04 -15.37
CA VAL A 105 -12.38 -2.75 -14.98
C VAL A 105 -13.91 -2.84 -14.97
N ASP A 106 -14.50 -3.67 -15.83
CA ASP A 106 -15.94 -3.90 -15.90
C ASP A 106 -16.49 -4.75 -14.73
N LEU A 107 -15.61 -5.43 -13.98
CA LEU A 107 -16.02 -6.23 -12.84
C LEU A 107 -16.45 -5.35 -11.65
N PRO A 108 -17.40 -5.80 -10.83
CA PRO A 108 -17.75 -5.07 -9.62
C PRO A 108 -16.55 -4.99 -8.67
N TYR A 109 -16.36 -3.82 -8.06
CA TYR A 109 -15.23 -3.55 -7.14
C TYR A 109 -15.16 -4.58 -5.99
N SER A 110 -16.30 -5.13 -5.56
CA SER A 110 -16.37 -6.18 -4.54
C SER A 110 -15.74 -7.52 -4.92
N SER A 111 -15.48 -7.74 -6.22
CA SER A 111 -14.84 -8.97 -6.72
C SER A 111 -13.34 -8.83 -6.97
N PHE A 112 -12.76 -7.64 -6.75
CA PHE A 112 -11.35 -7.40 -7.03
C PHE A 112 -10.49 -8.15 -6.00
N SER A 113 -9.49 -8.88 -6.51
CA SER A 113 -8.40 -9.37 -5.66
C SER A 113 -7.55 -8.19 -5.14
N PRO A 114 -6.68 -8.40 -4.13
CA PRO A 114 -5.69 -7.40 -3.73
C PRO A 114 -4.88 -6.87 -4.93
N SER A 115 -4.39 -7.76 -5.79
CA SER A 115 -3.65 -7.36 -6.99
C SER A 115 -4.49 -6.54 -7.97
N ASP A 116 -5.76 -6.89 -8.20
CA ASP A 116 -6.67 -6.11 -9.04
C ASP A 116 -6.87 -4.69 -8.48
N LEU A 117 -6.99 -4.54 -7.15
CA LEU A 117 -7.09 -3.22 -6.50
C LEU A 117 -5.84 -2.36 -6.75
N PHE A 118 -4.66 -2.96 -6.62
CA PHE A 118 -3.39 -2.30 -6.89
C PHE A 118 -3.33 -1.81 -8.35
N TRP A 119 -3.53 -2.71 -9.31
CA TRP A 119 -3.41 -2.36 -10.73
C TRP A 119 -4.46 -1.34 -11.15
N ASN A 120 -5.69 -1.45 -10.66
CA ASN A 120 -6.75 -0.48 -10.95
C ASN A 120 -6.46 0.91 -10.37
N PHE A 121 -5.86 1.00 -9.18
CA PHE A 121 -5.48 2.29 -8.60
C PHE A 121 -4.36 2.96 -9.40
N TYR A 122 -3.29 2.22 -9.72
CA TYR A 122 -2.14 2.77 -10.43
C TYR A 122 -2.39 3.02 -11.92
N SER A 123 -3.32 2.31 -12.55
CA SER A 123 -3.70 2.53 -13.95
C SER A 123 -4.52 3.80 -14.17
N HIS A 124 -5.22 4.28 -13.13
CA HIS A 124 -6.13 5.42 -13.24
C HIS A 124 -5.41 6.75 -13.56
N SER A 125 -4.22 6.99 -13.00
CA SER A 125 -3.51 8.27 -13.16
C SER A 125 -2.14 8.10 -13.81
N TYR A 126 -2.08 8.37 -15.12
CA TYR A 126 -0.81 8.32 -15.87
C TYR A 126 0.23 9.30 -15.32
N LEU A 127 -0.17 10.53 -14.96
CA LEU A 127 0.74 11.53 -14.41
C LEU A 127 1.41 11.03 -13.13
N PHE A 128 0.67 10.33 -12.27
CA PHE A 128 1.22 9.72 -11.06
C PHE A 128 2.25 8.63 -11.39
N ALA A 129 1.96 7.77 -12.38
CA ALA A 129 2.91 6.78 -12.87
C ALA A 129 4.20 7.43 -13.43
N CYS A 130 4.08 8.53 -14.18
CA CYS A 130 5.22 9.30 -14.70
C CYS A 130 6.09 9.89 -13.59
N ILE A 131 5.49 10.41 -12.51
CA ILE A 131 6.24 10.95 -11.37
C ILE A 131 7.07 9.85 -10.69
N ILE A 132 6.46 8.70 -10.43
CA ILE A 132 7.15 7.53 -9.84
C ILE A 132 8.29 7.08 -10.76
N ALA A 133 8.03 6.98 -12.06
CA ALA A 133 9.03 6.61 -13.06
C ALA A 133 10.18 7.61 -13.13
N GLY A 134 9.87 8.91 -13.10
CA GLY A 134 10.84 9.99 -13.12
C GLY A 134 11.77 9.94 -11.90
N LEU A 135 11.23 9.70 -10.70
CA LEU A 135 12.03 9.50 -9.49
C LEU A 135 12.92 8.25 -9.60
N GLN A 136 12.38 7.16 -10.16
CA GLN A 136 13.12 5.92 -10.37
C GLN A 136 14.30 6.10 -11.33
N ILE A 137 14.06 6.72 -12.50
CA ILE A 137 15.08 6.98 -13.52
C ILE A 137 16.12 7.97 -12.99
N THR A 138 15.67 9.06 -12.35
CA THR A 138 16.58 10.07 -11.78
C THR A 138 17.46 9.44 -10.70
N GLY A 139 16.88 8.66 -9.78
CA GLY A 139 17.64 7.94 -8.76
C GLY A 139 18.66 6.96 -9.37
N ALA A 140 18.27 6.22 -10.41
CA ALA A 140 19.15 5.31 -11.15
C ALA A 140 20.31 6.04 -11.85
N MET A 141 20.04 7.15 -12.52
CA MET A 141 21.07 7.98 -13.16
C MET A 141 22.04 8.55 -12.12
N LEU A 142 21.53 9.12 -11.03
CA LEU A 142 22.35 9.67 -9.95
C LEU A 142 23.24 8.61 -9.29
N LEU A 143 22.77 7.34 -9.24
CA LEU A 143 23.53 6.22 -8.69
C LEU A 143 24.82 5.95 -9.48
N LEU A 144 24.84 6.19 -10.80
CA LEU A 144 25.99 5.94 -11.67
C LEU A 144 27.16 6.90 -11.40
N PHE A 145 26.89 8.18 -11.16
CA PHE A 145 27.94 9.17 -10.94
C PHE A 145 28.51 9.12 -9.53
N ARG A 146 29.85 9.11 -9.42
CA ARG A 146 30.56 9.02 -8.13
C ARG A 146 30.17 10.10 -7.13
N ARG A 147 29.90 11.32 -7.62
CA ARG A 147 29.54 12.48 -6.78
C ARG A 147 28.12 12.43 -6.25
N THR A 148 27.16 11.97 -7.05
CA THR A 148 25.73 11.97 -6.71
C THR A 148 25.21 10.62 -6.23
N ARG A 149 26.05 9.58 -6.19
CA ARG A 149 25.65 8.22 -5.81
C ARG A 149 24.82 8.17 -4.52
N LEU A 150 25.26 8.88 -3.48
CA LEU A 150 24.59 8.87 -2.18
C LEU A 150 23.19 9.51 -2.26
N VAL A 151 23.04 10.57 -3.07
CA VAL A 151 21.73 11.18 -3.36
C VAL A 151 20.83 10.18 -4.08
N GLY A 152 21.36 9.48 -5.09
CA GLY A 152 20.63 8.41 -5.78
C GLY A 152 20.17 7.31 -4.83
N VAL A 153 21.02 6.88 -3.90
CA VAL A 153 20.68 5.89 -2.85
C VAL A 153 19.52 6.39 -1.96
N PHE A 154 19.54 7.65 -1.53
CA PHE A 154 18.46 8.22 -0.71
C PHE A 154 17.14 8.39 -1.46
N VAL A 155 17.16 8.55 -2.77
CA VAL A 155 15.96 8.55 -3.61
C VAL A 155 15.44 7.11 -3.80
N LEU A 156 16.33 6.17 -4.11
CA LEU A 156 15.97 4.81 -4.51
C LEU A 156 15.53 3.91 -3.36
N ILE A 157 16.13 4.03 -2.16
CA ILE A 157 15.77 3.17 -1.01
C ILE A 157 14.29 3.29 -0.63
N PRO A 158 13.75 4.48 -0.29
CA PRO A 158 12.35 4.60 0.07
C PRO A 158 11.41 4.22 -1.08
N LEU A 159 11.80 4.49 -2.33
CA LEU A 159 11.05 4.07 -3.51
C LEU A 159 10.97 2.53 -3.63
N LEU A 160 12.12 1.85 -3.58
CA LEU A 160 12.19 0.38 -3.65
C LEU A 160 11.55 -0.30 -2.45
N ALA A 161 11.67 0.28 -1.26
CA ALA A 161 11.01 -0.22 -0.07
C ALA A 161 9.48 -0.13 -0.22
N ASN A 162 8.96 0.98 -0.75
CA ASN A 162 7.53 1.11 -1.04
C ASN A 162 7.08 0.07 -2.08
N ILE A 163 7.80 -0.07 -3.19
CA ILE A 163 7.52 -1.09 -4.22
C ILE A 163 7.48 -2.49 -3.60
N LEU A 164 8.50 -2.86 -2.82
CA LEU A 164 8.57 -4.17 -2.17
C LEU A 164 7.40 -4.42 -1.20
N LEU A 165 7.03 -3.41 -0.40
CA LEU A 165 5.89 -3.53 0.51
C LEU A 165 4.57 -3.67 -0.26
N MET A 166 4.40 -2.91 -1.34
CA MET A 166 3.23 -3.03 -2.20
C MET A 166 3.15 -4.42 -2.84
N ASP A 167 4.27 -4.95 -3.35
CA ASP A 167 4.31 -6.28 -3.97
C ASP A 167 3.94 -7.39 -2.98
N ILE A 168 4.31 -7.23 -1.71
CA ILE A 168 3.98 -8.18 -0.62
C ILE A 168 2.50 -8.04 -0.21
N PHE A 169 2.04 -6.84 0.14
CA PHE A 169 0.71 -6.64 0.71
C PHE A 169 -0.44 -6.75 -0.32
N TYR A 170 -0.14 -6.52 -1.60
CA TYR A 170 -1.12 -6.69 -2.69
C TYR A 170 -0.91 -7.99 -3.48
N GLU A 171 -0.07 -8.90 -2.99
CA GLU A 171 0.11 -10.25 -3.54
C GLU A 171 0.41 -10.25 -5.05
N ILE A 172 1.27 -9.33 -5.51
CA ILE A 172 1.54 -9.12 -6.94
C ILE A 172 2.23 -10.34 -7.56
N GLY A 173 3.16 -10.96 -6.83
CA GLY A 173 3.81 -12.20 -7.23
C GLY A 173 5.17 -12.43 -6.57
N GLN A 174 5.47 -13.68 -6.22
CA GLN A 174 6.69 -14.03 -5.50
C GLN A 174 7.98 -13.70 -6.28
N SER A 175 7.98 -13.86 -7.60
CA SER A 175 9.14 -13.55 -8.45
C SER A 175 9.49 -12.05 -8.42
N VAL A 176 8.48 -11.18 -8.43
CA VAL A 176 8.65 -9.72 -8.38
C VAL A 176 9.15 -9.29 -7.01
N VAL A 177 8.62 -9.85 -5.93
CA VAL A 177 9.07 -9.60 -4.54
C VAL A 177 10.56 -9.95 -4.38
N VAL A 178 10.99 -11.11 -4.89
CA VAL A 178 12.40 -11.53 -4.84
C VAL A 178 13.29 -10.57 -5.65
N HIS A 179 12.85 -10.19 -6.85
CA HIS A 179 13.59 -9.24 -7.71
C HIS A 179 13.75 -7.87 -7.04
N ALA A 180 12.66 -7.30 -6.53
CA ALA A 180 12.68 -6.02 -5.81
C ALA A 180 13.57 -6.08 -4.56
N SER A 181 13.56 -7.20 -3.84
CA SER A 181 14.43 -7.43 -2.67
C SER A 181 15.91 -7.43 -3.05
N ILE A 182 16.29 -8.06 -4.16
CA ILE A 182 17.68 -8.07 -4.65
C ILE A 182 18.13 -6.66 -5.06
N MET A 183 17.28 -5.89 -5.75
CA MET A 183 17.59 -4.51 -6.13
C MET A 183 17.70 -3.59 -4.90
N LEU A 184 16.83 -3.78 -3.91
CA LEU A 184 16.91 -3.07 -2.64
C LEU A 184 18.21 -3.43 -1.88
N LEU A 185 18.59 -4.70 -1.85
CA LEU A 185 19.84 -5.15 -1.24
C LEU A 185 21.06 -4.54 -1.94
N GLY A 186 21.08 -4.50 -3.28
CA GLY A 186 22.12 -3.84 -4.07
C GLY A 186 22.23 -2.35 -3.79
N THR A 187 21.10 -1.67 -3.55
CA THR A 187 21.06 -0.24 -3.20
C THR A 187 21.53 0.00 -1.75
N LEU A 188 21.07 -0.82 -0.80
CA LEU A 188 21.46 -0.78 0.61
C LEU A 188 22.95 -1.04 0.80
N TYR A 189 23.56 -1.86 -0.04
CA TYR A 189 25.02 -2.09 -0.04
C TYR A 189 25.80 -0.77 -0.16
N PHE A 190 25.37 0.16 -1.02
CA PHE A 190 26.03 1.46 -1.16
C PHE A 190 25.80 2.37 0.04
N LEU A 191 24.63 2.29 0.69
CA LEU A 191 24.38 2.98 1.95
C LEU A 191 25.31 2.45 3.05
N PHE A 192 25.46 1.13 3.14
CA PHE A 192 26.29 0.47 4.14
C PHE A 192 27.78 0.83 4.02
N ILE A 193 28.32 0.89 2.80
CA ILE A 193 29.72 1.29 2.60
C ILE A 193 29.98 2.73 3.06
N GLU A 194 29.01 3.63 2.84
CA GLU A 194 29.12 5.04 3.22
C GLU A 194 28.65 5.30 4.67
N PHE A 195 28.28 4.26 5.43
CA PHE A 195 27.68 4.40 6.75
C PHE A 195 28.56 5.20 7.73
N ASN A 196 29.88 5.00 7.71
CA ASN A 196 30.79 5.76 8.59
C ASN A 196 30.77 7.25 8.27
N ARG A 197 30.76 7.60 6.98
CA ARG A 197 30.68 8.99 6.52
C ARG A 197 29.33 9.62 6.88
N LEU A 198 28.25 8.85 6.74
CA LEU A 198 26.91 9.27 7.15
C LEU A 198 26.82 9.48 8.66
N LYS A 199 27.40 8.58 9.44
CA LYS A 199 27.44 8.68 10.90
C LYS A 199 28.17 9.95 11.35
N GLU A 200 29.29 10.25 10.70
CA GLU A 200 30.04 11.48 10.96
C GLU A 200 29.22 12.72 10.61
N PHE A 201 28.57 12.72 9.45
CA PHE A 201 27.74 13.84 9.02
C PHE A 201 26.51 14.09 9.91
N PHE A 202 25.77 13.04 10.30
CA PHE A 202 24.50 13.20 11.02
C PHE A 202 24.65 13.31 12.53
N PHE A 203 25.64 12.65 13.13
CA PHE A 203 25.72 12.51 14.59
C PHE A 203 26.96 13.14 15.22
N ILE A 204 28.03 13.39 14.44
CA ILE A 204 29.30 13.91 14.97
C ILE A 204 29.52 15.37 14.55
N ALA A 205 29.08 15.75 13.34
CA ALA A 205 29.23 17.10 12.84
C ALA A 205 28.62 18.11 13.81
N LYS A 206 29.37 19.19 14.10
CA LYS A 206 28.93 20.25 15.00
C LYS A 206 27.79 21.03 14.34
N ASP A 207 26.69 21.14 15.07
CA ASP A 207 25.55 21.97 14.68
C ASP A 207 25.99 23.45 14.60
N GLN A 208 25.56 24.13 13.54
CA GLN A 208 25.82 25.56 13.33
C GLN A 208 24.64 26.42 13.78
N LEU A 209 23.54 25.81 14.20
CA LEU A 209 22.36 26.52 14.65
C LEU A 209 22.54 27.06 16.09
N PRO A 210 22.06 28.27 16.38
CA PRO A 210 22.12 28.85 17.71
C PRO A 210 21.33 27.99 18.69
N ALA A 211 21.97 27.61 19.80
CA ALA A 211 21.35 26.78 20.82
C ALA A 211 20.41 27.61 21.71
N LEU A 212 19.15 27.21 21.81
CA LEU A 212 18.22 27.80 22.78
C LEU A 212 18.62 27.41 24.21
N THR A 213 18.75 28.39 25.11
CA THR A 213 19.10 28.19 26.53
C THR A 213 17.86 27.85 27.36
N LEU A 214 17.37 26.61 27.21
CA LEU A 214 16.30 26.04 28.04
C LEU A 214 16.84 24.90 28.91
N SER A 215 16.16 24.63 30.03
CA SER A 215 16.50 23.48 30.89
C SER A 215 16.35 22.15 30.13
N LYS A 216 17.16 21.15 30.50
CA LYS A 216 17.16 19.83 29.85
C LYS A 216 15.78 19.17 29.87
N TYR A 217 15.08 19.29 31.00
CA TYR A 217 13.74 18.73 31.19
C TYR A 217 12.68 19.44 30.34
N LEU A 218 12.77 20.77 30.19
CA LEU A 218 11.85 21.51 29.31
C LEU A 218 12.04 21.15 27.84
N LYS A 219 13.29 21.02 27.37
CA LYS A 219 13.58 20.54 26.00
C LYS A 219 13.03 19.14 25.76
N LEU A 220 13.16 18.24 26.74
CA LEU A 220 12.57 16.90 26.66
C LEU A 220 11.04 16.97 26.61
N GLY A 221 10.43 17.79 27.46
CA GLY A 221 8.98 18.01 27.48
C GLY A 221 8.44 18.49 26.13
N ILE A 222 9.11 19.46 25.49
CA ILE A 222 8.73 19.96 24.16
C ILE A 222 8.89 18.88 23.07
N ARG A 223 9.95 18.05 23.13
CA ARG A 223 10.11 16.95 22.17
C ARG A 223 9.03 15.89 22.31
N LEU A 224 8.70 15.54 23.55
CA LEU A 224 7.65 14.57 23.87
C LEU A 224 6.25 15.12 23.55
N SER A 225 6.04 16.44 23.66
CA SER A 225 4.74 17.05 23.38
C SER A 225 4.29 16.86 21.94
N VAL A 226 5.22 16.78 20.98
CA VAL A 226 4.93 16.47 19.57
C VAL A 226 4.25 15.11 19.39
N ILE A 227 4.48 14.17 20.31
CA ILE A 227 3.85 12.84 20.30
C ILE A 227 2.59 12.86 21.18
N TYR A 228 2.71 13.33 22.41
CA TYR A 228 1.63 13.19 23.40
C TYR A 228 0.47 14.18 23.22
N ILE A 229 0.72 15.41 22.75
CA ILE A 229 -0.37 16.38 22.52
C ILE A 229 -1.30 15.87 21.41
N PRO A 230 -0.82 15.48 20.21
CA PRO A 230 -1.70 14.92 19.19
C PRO A 230 -2.43 13.66 19.67
N LEU A 231 -1.74 12.78 20.41
CA LEU A 231 -2.35 11.56 20.94
C LEU A 231 -3.47 11.88 21.94
N LEU A 232 -3.26 12.86 22.83
CA LEU A 232 -4.29 13.35 23.75
C LEU A 232 -5.46 13.97 22.97
N LEU A 233 -5.19 14.84 22.00
CA LEU A 233 -6.24 15.46 21.17
C LEU A 233 -7.08 14.42 20.42
N ILE A 234 -6.45 13.35 19.92
CA ILE A 234 -7.14 12.24 19.25
C ILE A 234 -7.91 11.38 20.27
N ALA A 235 -7.35 11.13 21.46
CA ALA A 235 -8.04 10.39 22.52
C ALA A 235 -9.28 11.13 23.05
N LEU A 236 -9.25 12.46 23.02
CA LEU A 236 -10.38 13.33 23.33
C LEU A 236 -11.38 13.45 22.16
N HIS A 237 -10.98 13.11 20.94
CA HIS A 237 -11.89 13.06 19.80
C HIS A 237 -12.81 11.84 19.90
N ASN A 238 -14.10 12.06 19.69
CA ASN A 238 -15.07 10.98 19.58
C ASN A 238 -14.69 10.05 18.42
N LYS A 239 -14.81 8.74 18.63
CA LYS A 239 -14.65 7.75 17.56
C LYS A 239 -15.59 8.11 16.39
N PRO A 240 -15.16 7.90 15.13
CA PRO A 240 -16.03 8.11 13.97
C PRO A 240 -17.32 7.31 14.07
N ASP A 241 -17.25 6.10 14.63
CA ASP A 241 -18.40 5.27 14.94
C ASP A 241 -18.83 5.46 16.40
N ARG A 242 -20.01 6.06 16.59
CA ARG A 242 -20.62 6.29 17.90
C ARG A 242 -21.44 5.09 18.38
N ASN A 243 -21.90 4.23 17.47
CA ASN A 243 -22.80 3.13 17.77
C ASN A 243 -22.32 1.82 17.12
N PRO A 244 -21.13 1.31 17.46
CA PRO A 244 -20.54 0.14 16.80
C PRO A 244 -21.37 -1.14 16.94
N GLN A 245 -22.26 -1.19 17.94
CA GLN A 245 -23.21 -2.29 18.11
C GLN A 245 -24.30 -2.29 17.01
N LEU A 246 -24.66 -1.11 16.49
CA LEU A 246 -25.65 -0.92 15.44
C LEU A 246 -25.02 -0.82 14.04
N THR A 247 -23.73 -0.47 13.94
CA THR A 247 -23.08 -0.32 12.63
C THR A 247 -23.01 -1.66 11.91
N GLY A 248 -23.56 -1.70 10.70
CA GLY A 248 -23.63 -2.91 9.88
C GLY A 248 -24.57 -2.79 8.69
N LYS A 249 -24.53 -3.83 7.86
CA LYS A 249 -25.48 -4.06 6.77
C LYS A 249 -26.60 -4.98 7.27
N TYR A 250 -27.84 -4.59 7.08
CA TYR A 250 -29.01 -5.32 7.56
C TYR A 250 -29.95 -5.66 6.40
N GLU A 251 -30.30 -6.93 6.28
CA GLU A 251 -31.32 -7.40 5.35
C GLU A 251 -32.71 -7.28 5.99
N VAL A 252 -33.66 -6.67 5.30
CA VAL A 252 -35.04 -6.54 5.78
C VAL A 252 -35.78 -7.86 5.59
N LYS A 253 -36.22 -8.47 6.70
CA LYS A 253 -36.96 -9.73 6.71
C LYS A 253 -38.47 -9.53 6.74
N GLN A 254 -38.92 -8.47 7.42
CA GLN A 254 -40.34 -8.11 7.48
C GLN A 254 -40.48 -6.60 7.39
N LEU A 255 -41.36 -6.14 6.49
CA LEU A 255 -41.71 -4.73 6.33
C LEU A 255 -43.23 -4.61 6.44
N GLN A 256 -43.68 -3.81 7.40
CA GLN A 256 -45.09 -3.49 7.59
C GLN A 256 -45.26 -1.98 7.50
N ILE A 257 -46.13 -1.52 6.59
CA ILE A 257 -46.48 -0.11 6.39
C ILE A 257 -47.99 0.04 6.57
N ASN A 258 -48.42 0.93 7.46
CA ASN A 258 -49.84 1.14 7.81
C ASN A 258 -50.56 -0.18 8.12
N GLN A 259 -49.93 -1.01 8.96
CA GLN A 259 -50.38 -2.35 9.37
C GLN A 259 -50.44 -3.41 8.25
N GLN A 260 -50.15 -3.06 6.99
CA GLN A 260 -50.11 -3.99 5.86
C GLN A 260 -48.69 -4.52 5.62
N MET A 261 -48.57 -5.84 5.46
CA MET A 261 -47.30 -6.47 5.12
C MET A 261 -46.91 -6.18 3.67
N ARG A 262 -45.65 -5.78 3.47
CA ARG A 262 -45.06 -5.55 2.15
C ARG A 262 -44.02 -6.64 1.91
N TYR A 263 -44.22 -7.38 0.83
CA TYR A 263 -43.30 -8.41 0.38
C TYR A 263 -42.60 -7.95 -0.88
N LYS A 264 -41.36 -8.39 -1.05
CA LYS A 264 -40.66 -8.28 -2.32
C LYS A 264 -41.44 -9.09 -3.35
N SER A 265 -41.92 -8.44 -4.40
CA SER A 265 -42.66 -9.10 -5.47
C SER A 265 -41.83 -9.21 -6.73
N ASP A 266 -41.07 -8.18 -7.08
CA ASP A 266 -40.38 -8.11 -8.37
C ASP A 266 -39.17 -7.16 -8.36
N CYS A 267 -38.24 -7.27 -9.31
CA CYS A 267 -37.01 -6.45 -9.33
C CYS A 267 -37.24 -4.93 -9.54
N ALA A 268 -38.41 -4.54 -10.02
CA ALA A 268 -38.78 -3.14 -10.25
C ALA A 268 -39.49 -2.48 -9.05
N ASP A 269 -39.85 -3.26 -8.03
CA ASP A 269 -40.62 -2.76 -6.89
C ASP A 269 -39.83 -1.71 -6.06
N SER A 270 -40.57 -0.95 -5.26
CA SER A 270 -40.02 0.07 -4.35
C SER A 270 -40.03 -0.43 -2.91
N VAL A 271 -39.81 -1.73 -2.70
CA VAL A 271 -39.81 -2.34 -1.37
C VAL A 271 -38.42 -2.16 -0.75
N LEU A 272 -38.38 -1.76 0.51
CA LEU A 272 -37.13 -1.63 1.27
C LEU A 272 -36.54 -3.03 1.50
N THR A 273 -35.32 -3.26 1.02
CA THR A 273 -34.66 -4.57 1.09
C THR A 273 -33.45 -4.58 1.99
N VAL A 274 -32.66 -3.50 2.02
CA VAL A 274 -31.44 -3.41 2.82
C VAL A 274 -31.38 -2.07 3.55
N VAL A 275 -30.99 -2.13 4.82
CA VAL A 275 -30.71 -0.97 5.64
C VAL A 275 -29.25 -1.00 6.04
N TYR A 276 -28.54 0.09 5.81
CA TYR A 276 -27.19 0.30 6.30
C TYR A 276 -27.24 1.28 7.46
N LEU A 277 -26.62 0.90 8.57
CA LEU A 277 -26.27 1.81 9.65
C LEU A 277 -24.75 1.92 9.62
N ASP A 278 -24.25 3.12 9.34
CA ASP A 278 -22.86 3.35 8.98
C ASP A 278 -22.16 4.28 9.99
N VAL A 279 -20.84 4.36 9.87
CA VAL A 279 -19.99 5.26 10.64
C VAL A 279 -20.47 6.71 10.49
N ARG A 280 -20.16 7.54 11.49
CA ARG A 280 -20.59 8.95 11.57
C ARG A 280 -22.12 9.11 11.53
N ASN A 281 -22.83 8.11 12.06
CA ASN A 281 -24.29 8.02 12.07
C ASN A 281 -24.92 8.06 10.66
N GLY A 282 -24.23 7.53 9.65
CA GLY A 282 -24.81 7.37 8.32
C GLY A 282 -25.96 6.37 8.35
N CYS A 283 -27.01 6.61 7.58
CA CYS A 283 -28.07 5.64 7.33
C CYS A 283 -28.38 5.59 5.85
N VAL A 284 -28.47 4.38 5.29
CA VAL A 284 -28.89 4.19 3.90
C VAL A 284 -30.02 3.19 3.84
N PHE A 285 -31.12 3.58 3.23
CA PHE A 285 -32.22 2.68 2.88
C PHE A 285 -32.09 2.34 1.40
N GLU A 286 -31.92 1.07 1.08
CA GLU A 286 -31.85 0.56 -0.29
C GLU A 286 -33.14 -0.18 -0.65
N PHE A 287 -33.71 0.20 -1.77
CA PHE A 287 -35.00 -0.29 -2.25
C PHE A 287 -34.78 -1.20 -3.46
N ASN A 288 -34.56 -2.48 -3.18
CA ASN A 288 -34.39 -3.58 -4.13
C ASN A 288 -33.12 -3.51 -5.02
N THR A 289 -32.74 -2.32 -5.50
CA THR A 289 -31.56 -2.11 -6.35
C THR A 289 -30.58 -1.09 -5.74
N PRO A 290 -29.26 -1.25 -5.95
CA PRO A 290 -28.24 -0.29 -5.48
C PRO A 290 -28.40 1.15 -5.97
N GLN A 291 -29.13 1.37 -7.07
CA GLN A 291 -29.39 2.69 -7.62
C GLN A 291 -30.53 3.42 -6.89
N LYS A 292 -31.45 2.68 -6.26
CA LYS A 292 -32.59 3.25 -5.53
C LYS A 292 -32.26 3.31 -4.04
N ARG A 293 -31.65 4.42 -3.62
CA ARG A 293 -31.20 4.61 -2.23
C ARG A 293 -31.68 5.92 -1.65
N TRP A 294 -32.04 5.89 -0.36
CA TRP A 294 -32.16 7.09 0.45
C TRP A 294 -30.97 7.16 1.39
N ASN A 295 -30.13 8.17 1.19
CA ASN A 295 -28.94 8.41 1.99
C ASN A 295 -29.23 9.50 3.00
N GLY A 296 -29.00 9.22 4.27
CA GLY A 296 -29.31 10.10 5.37
C GLY A 296 -28.35 9.96 6.54
N THR A 297 -28.68 10.65 7.62
CA THR A 297 -28.00 10.55 8.91
C THR A 297 -29.02 10.35 10.00
N TYR A 298 -28.69 9.52 10.99
CA TYR A 298 -29.56 9.28 12.13
C TYR A 298 -29.06 9.96 13.40
N THR A 299 -29.98 10.29 14.29
CA THR A 299 -29.71 10.63 15.69
C THR A 299 -30.31 9.53 16.55
N LEU A 300 -29.64 9.22 17.66
CA LEU A 300 -30.06 8.16 18.59
C LEU A 300 -29.98 8.71 20.01
N ALA A 301 -31.10 8.68 20.72
CA ALA A 301 -31.18 9.02 22.13
C ALA A 301 -32.17 8.08 22.82
N ASN A 302 -31.74 7.34 23.86
CA ASN A 302 -32.60 6.44 24.65
C ASN A 302 -33.46 5.48 23.77
N ASN A 303 -32.82 4.82 22.79
CA ASN A 303 -33.45 3.97 21.77
C ASN A 303 -34.44 4.66 20.82
N HIS A 304 -34.69 5.96 20.98
CA HIS A 304 -35.41 6.76 20.00
C HIS A 304 -34.45 7.14 18.87
N MET A 305 -34.82 6.78 17.64
CA MET A 305 -34.05 7.02 16.43
C MET A 305 -34.83 7.96 15.51
N GLU A 306 -34.16 9.02 15.07
CA GLU A 306 -34.66 9.92 14.04
C GLU A 306 -33.71 9.91 12.84
N ILE A 307 -34.23 9.72 11.63
CA ILE A 307 -33.43 9.63 10.40
C ILE A 307 -33.82 10.76 9.46
N ASN A 308 -32.82 11.59 9.14
CA ASN A 308 -32.94 12.71 8.21
C ASN A 308 -32.26 12.36 6.90
N TRP A 309 -32.98 12.55 5.78
CA TRP A 309 -32.50 12.16 4.46
C TRP A 309 -31.81 13.33 3.76
N ARG A 310 -30.58 13.10 3.30
CA ARG A 310 -29.80 14.06 2.50
C ARG A 310 -30.11 13.92 1.01
N SER A 311 -30.28 12.68 0.55
CA SER A 311 -30.57 12.40 -0.86
C SER A 311 -31.51 11.20 -0.98
N PRO A 312 -32.71 11.35 -1.55
CA PRO A 312 -33.30 12.63 -1.98
C PRO A 312 -33.82 13.47 -0.78
N SER A 313 -33.82 14.79 -0.92
CA SER A 313 -34.06 15.75 0.19
C SER A 313 -35.53 15.98 0.54
N ASP A 314 -36.44 15.52 -0.32
CA ASP A 314 -37.90 15.65 -0.21
C ASP A 314 -38.55 14.53 0.63
N ARG A 315 -37.74 13.61 1.19
CA ARG A 315 -38.25 12.45 1.91
C ARG A 315 -38.66 12.81 3.34
N PRO A 316 -39.80 12.28 3.82
CA PRO A 316 -40.23 12.52 5.19
C PRO A 316 -39.25 11.91 6.18
N VAL A 317 -39.02 12.64 7.28
CA VAL A 317 -38.17 12.20 8.40
C VAL A 317 -38.77 10.94 9.03
N PHE A 318 -37.92 9.94 9.28
CA PHE A 318 -38.31 8.79 10.09
C PHE A 318 -38.18 9.15 11.57
N LYS A 319 -39.20 8.85 12.38
CA LYS A 319 -39.17 9.01 13.84
C LYS A 319 -39.67 7.72 14.48
N GLY A 320 -38.85 7.09 15.30
CA GLY A 320 -39.22 5.80 15.87
C GLY A 320 -38.28 5.31 16.95
N SER A 321 -38.36 4.02 17.22
CA SER A 321 -37.47 3.34 18.16
C SER A 321 -36.75 2.19 17.46
N ILE A 322 -35.50 1.96 17.87
CA ILE A 322 -34.72 0.79 17.50
C ILE A 322 -34.60 -0.15 18.70
N SER A 323 -34.93 -1.43 18.53
CA SER A 323 -34.85 -2.43 19.59
C SER A 323 -34.38 -3.79 19.06
N PRO A 324 -33.75 -4.64 19.89
CA PRO A 324 -33.46 -6.03 19.50
C PRO A 324 -34.75 -6.80 19.18
N ALA A 325 -34.70 -7.69 18.17
CA ALA A 325 -35.86 -8.41 17.67
C ALA A 325 -35.64 -9.93 17.70
N GLY A 326 -35.53 -10.51 18.90
CA GLY A 326 -35.54 -11.96 19.13
C GLY A 326 -34.57 -12.78 18.27
N GLY A 327 -33.32 -12.92 18.72
CA GLY A 327 -32.25 -13.65 18.02
C GLY A 327 -31.00 -12.79 17.82
N SER A 328 -29.82 -13.42 17.73
CA SER A 328 -28.55 -12.70 17.54
C SER A 328 -28.56 -11.91 16.22
N GLY A 329 -28.25 -10.61 16.28
CA GLY A 329 -28.13 -9.74 15.11
C GLY A 329 -29.45 -9.26 14.50
N LYS A 330 -30.61 -9.53 15.12
CA LYS A 330 -31.92 -9.00 14.67
C LYS A 330 -32.26 -7.68 15.35
N LEU A 331 -32.65 -6.70 14.55
CA LEU A 331 -33.11 -5.40 15.00
C LEU A 331 -34.53 -5.14 14.47
N LYS A 332 -35.33 -4.45 15.26
CA LYS A 332 -36.64 -3.93 14.91
C LYS A 332 -36.56 -2.41 14.93
N LEU A 333 -36.95 -1.81 13.82
CA LEU A 333 -37.10 -0.37 13.66
C LEU A 333 -38.60 -0.09 13.50
N ALA A 334 -39.22 0.51 14.51
CA ALA A 334 -40.65 0.77 14.55
C ALA A 334 -40.92 2.24 14.80
N GLY A 335 -41.77 2.88 14.00
CA GLY A 335 -42.01 4.31 14.09
C GLY A 335 -42.95 4.82 13.00
N THR A 336 -42.79 6.10 12.67
CA THR A 336 -43.49 6.75 11.58
C THR A 336 -42.50 7.31 10.56
N LEU A 337 -42.91 7.25 9.29
CA LEU A 337 -42.21 7.87 8.18
C LEU A 337 -43.20 8.89 7.57
N GLY A 338 -43.13 10.14 8.03
CA GLY A 338 -44.16 11.12 7.74
C GLY A 338 -45.48 10.74 8.42
N THR A 339 -46.54 10.49 7.64
CA THR A 339 -47.84 10.04 8.13
C THR A 339 -47.96 8.53 8.24
N ASP A 340 -47.06 7.78 7.61
CA ASP A 340 -47.17 6.32 7.51
C ASP A 340 -46.53 5.65 8.73
N SER A 341 -47.23 4.69 9.35
CA SER A 341 -46.67 3.84 10.40
C SER A 341 -45.81 2.74 9.76
N VAL A 342 -44.56 2.62 10.18
CA VAL A 342 -43.59 1.69 9.60
C VAL A 342 -42.99 0.80 10.70
N ASN A 343 -42.97 -0.50 10.45
CA ASN A 343 -42.34 -1.49 11.32
C ASN A 343 -41.48 -2.43 10.46
N ILE A 344 -40.17 -2.41 10.71
CA ILE A 344 -39.14 -3.10 9.94
C ILE A 344 -38.41 -4.06 10.88
N ILE A 345 -38.41 -5.35 10.56
CA ILE A 345 -37.54 -6.33 11.22
C ILE A 345 -36.43 -6.69 10.25
N MET A 346 -35.19 -6.52 10.70
CA MET A 346 -34.00 -6.64 9.89
C MET A 346 -32.92 -7.48 10.58
N GLN A 347 -32.16 -8.24 9.80
CA GLN A 347 -31.13 -9.17 10.25
C GLN A 347 -29.76 -8.67 9.76
N ARG A 348 -28.78 -8.59 10.65
CA ARG A 348 -27.39 -8.25 10.29
C ARG A 348 -26.82 -9.34 9.39
N LEU A 349 -26.20 -8.91 8.27
CA LEU A 349 -25.48 -9.74 7.31
C LEU A 349 -24.03 -9.97 7.72
#